data_AF-A0A2N7B9I4-F1
#
_entry.id   AF-A0A2N7B9I4-F1
#
_cell.length_a   1.000
_cell.length_b   1.000
_cell.length_c   1.000
_cell.angle_alpha   90.00
_cell.angle_beta   90.00
_cell.angle_gamma   90.00
#
_symmetry.space_group_name_H-M   'P 1'
#
loop_
_entity.id
_entity.type
_entity.pdbx_description
1 polymer ?
#
loop_
_entity_poly.entity_id
_entity_poly.type
_entity_poly.pdbx_seq_one_letter_code
_entity_poly.pdbx_strand_id
1 'polypeptide(L)'
;MAKPLTPQYYLSNAREMLSAKAEKQGNHYGNVKYVQTASGTAYLAVLLAIDRFLQQKEGAKFVKPRSIEEYRSRVGKHSRKLLDLLNEAYDMLHLVGYYHGTTSVTSIQNGLKAAEKVIEMTE
;
A
#
# COMPACT_ATOMS: atom_id res chain seq x y z
N MET A 1 -18.53 -6.53 17.08
CA MET A 1 -17.13 -6.98 16.89
C MET A 1 -16.44 -6.00 15.95
N ALA A 2 -15.28 -5.46 16.34
CA ALA A 2 -14.45 -4.71 15.40
C ALA A 2 -13.93 -5.68 14.31
N LYS A 3 -14.02 -5.29 13.03
CA LYS A 3 -13.48 -6.12 11.93
C LYS A 3 -11.96 -6.28 12.10
N PRO A 4 -11.40 -7.45 11.78
CA PRO A 4 -9.97 -7.69 11.92
C PRO A 4 -9.17 -6.76 10.99
N LEU A 5 -8.13 -6.13 11.54
CA LEU A 5 -7.24 -5.19 10.85
C LEU A 5 -6.22 -5.95 10.00
N THR A 6 -6.66 -6.63 8.94
CA THR A 6 -5.78 -7.37 8.01
C THR A 6 -5.37 -6.52 6.80
N PRO A 7 -4.21 -6.79 6.17
CA PRO A 7 -3.82 -6.13 4.93
C PRO A 7 -4.92 -6.19 3.84
N GLN A 8 -5.56 -7.36 3.67
CA GLN A 8 -6.65 -7.55 2.70
C GLN A 8 -7.85 -6.64 3.01
N TYR A 9 -8.17 -6.45 4.29
CA TYR A 9 -9.27 -5.59 4.70
C TYR A 9 -8.99 -4.12 4.37
N TYR A 10 -7.77 -3.63 4.63
CA TYR A 10 -7.38 -2.26 4.27
C TYR A 10 -7.38 -2.05 2.75
N LEU A 11 -6.84 -3.00 1.98
CA LEU A 11 -6.84 -2.91 0.52
C LEU A 11 -8.26 -2.93 -0.05
N SER A 12 -9.15 -3.76 0.50
CA SER A 12 -10.57 -3.80 0.12
C SER A 12 -11.26 -2.46 0.39
N ASN A 13 -11.06 -1.87 1.57
CA ASN A 13 -11.64 -0.57 1.92
C ASN A 13 -11.14 0.55 1.00
N ALA A 14 -9.84 0.53 0.63
CA ALA A 14 -9.29 1.48 -0.32
C ALA A 14 -9.96 1.37 -1.69
N ARG A 15 -10.16 0.14 -2.19
CA ARG A 15 -10.86 -0.12 -3.46
C ARG A 15 -12.30 0.36 -3.42
N GLU A 16 -13.02 0.08 -2.34
CA GLU A 16 -14.40 0.53 -2.13
C GLU A 16 -14.50 2.06 -2.11
N MET A 17 -13.55 2.75 -1.45
CA MET A 17 -13.54 4.20 -1.40
C MET A 17 -13.32 4.84 -2.78
N LEU A 18 -12.43 4.26 -3.59
CA LEU A 18 -12.21 4.73 -4.96
C LEU A 18 -13.45 4.51 -5.84
N SER A 19 -14.11 3.35 -5.72
CA SER A 19 -15.28 3.05 -6.55
C SER A 19 -16.51 3.87 -6.16
N ALA A 20 -16.74 4.05 -4.86
CA ALA A 20 -17.95 4.69 -4.35
C ALA A 20 -17.85 6.22 -4.25
N LYS A 21 -16.64 6.77 -4.07
CA LYS A 21 -16.49 8.19 -3.66
C LYS A 21 -15.50 9.00 -4.47
N ALA A 22 -14.57 8.39 -5.21
CA ALA A 22 -13.56 9.15 -5.96
C ALA A 22 -14.06 9.71 -7.31
N GLU A 23 -15.33 9.47 -7.66
CA GLU A 23 -15.98 10.03 -8.85
C GLU A 23 -15.18 9.76 -10.14
N LYS A 24 -14.93 8.48 -10.43
CA LYS A 24 -14.15 8.08 -11.62
C LYS A 24 -14.89 8.47 -12.91
N GLN A 25 -14.22 9.24 -13.77
CA GLN A 25 -14.66 9.63 -15.11
C GLN A 25 -13.57 9.28 -16.12
N GLY A 26 -13.78 8.20 -16.88
CA GLY A 26 -12.77 7.67 -17.80
C GLY A 26 -11.46 7.32 -17.08
N ASN A 27 -10.40 8.06 -17.41
CA ASN A 27 -9.05 7.86 -16.88
C ASN A 27 -8.71 8.77 -15.69
N HIS A 28 -9.67 9.55 -15.19
CA HIS A 28 -9.46 10.48 -14.08
C HIS A 28 -10.45 10.25 -12.94
N TYR A 29 -10.02 10.56 -11.72
CA TYR A 29 -10.87 10.69 -10.54
C TYR A 29 -11.27 12.16 -10.36
N GLY A 30 -12.55 12.42 -10.11
CA GLY A 30 -13.09 13.76 -9.86
C GLY A 30 -12.90 14.26 -8.42
N ASN A 31 -12.73 13.35 -7.46
CA ASN A 31 -12.67 13.71 -6.04
C ASN A 31 -11.33 13.30 -5.40
N VAL A 32 -10.37 14.23 -5.44
CA VAL A 32 -8.98 14.03 -4.98
C VAL A 32 -8.91 13.64 -3.49
N LYS A 33 -9.79 14.19 -2.64
CA LYS A 33 -9.84 13.84 -1.21
C LYS A 33 -9.99 12.33 -1.00
N TYR A 34 -10.87 11.69 -1.77
CA TYR A 34 -11.09 10.25 -1.67
C TYR A 34 -9.98 9.45 -2.35
N VAL A 35 -9.31 9.99 -3.38
CA VAL A 35 -8.09 9.37 -3.92
C VAL A 35 -6.98 9.35 -2.88
N GLN A 36 -6.71 10.47 -2.21
CA GLN A 36 -5.67 10.55 -1.18
C GLN A 36 -5.97 9.59 -0.02
N THR A 37 -7.21 9.58 0.46
CA THR A 37 -7.62 8.74 1.58
C THR A 37 -7.52 7.25 1.22
N ALA A 38 -7.96 6.86 0.02
CA ALA A 38 -7.85 5.49 -0.44
C ALA A 38 -6.38 5.07 -0.65
N SER A 39 -5.55 5.95 -1.21
CA SER A 39 -4.14 5.69 -1.43
C SER A 39 -3.37 5.50 -0.13
N GLY A 40 -3.63 6.36 0.87
CA GLY A 40 -3.08 6.20 2.22
C GLY A 40 -3.51 4.88 2.87
N THR A 41 -4.79 4.52 2.71
CA THR A 41 -5.34 3.27 3.25
C THR A 41 -4.72 2.03 2.58
N ALA A 42 -4.57 2.05 1.25
CA ALA A 42 -3.90 0.98 0.51
C ALA A 42 -2.42 0.85 0.89
N TYR A 43 -1.72 1.98 1.08
CA TYR A 43 -0.33 1.95 1.51
C TYR A 43 -0.17 1.41 2.94
N LEU A 44 -1.13 1.68 3.85
CA LEU A 44 -1.15 1.05 5.16
C LEU A 44 -1.30 -0.48 5.08
N ALA A 45 -2.06 -1.00 4.12
CA ALA A 45 -2.12 -2.44 3.86
C ALA A 45 -0.74 -3.03 3.54
N VAL A 46 0.03 -2.33 2.70
CA VAL A 46 1.41 -2.71 2.32
C VAL A 46 2.32 -2.75 3.53
N LEU A 47 2.28 -1.71 4.39
CA LEU A 47 3.11 -1.67 5.59
C LEU A 47 2.75 -2.78 6.58
N LEU A 48 1.45 -3.08 6.77
CA LEU A 48 1.01 -4.18 7.64
C LEU A 48 1.49 -5.55 7.14
N ALA A 49 1.40 -5.78 5.82
CA ALA A 49 1.89 -7.01 5.19
C ALA A 49 3.41 -7.17 5.35
N ILE A 50 4.16 -6.10 5.13
CA ILE A 50 5.62 -6.10 5.28
C ILE A 50 6.04 -6.23 6.75
N ASP A 51 5.33 -5.60 7.69
CA ASP A 51 5.57 -5.77 9.13
C ASP A 51 5.49 -7.26 9.51
N ARG A 52 4.46 -7.97 9.06
CA ARG A 52 4.28 -9.41 9.31
C ARG A 52 5.39 -10.24 8.67
N PHE A 53 5.74 -9.95 7.42
CA PHE A 53 6.84 -10.62 6.73
C PHE A 53 8.17 -10.45 7.48
N LEU A 54 8.52 -9.22 7.87
CA LEU A 54 9.75 -8.95 8.61
C LEU A 54 9.72 -9.58 10.00
N GLN A 55 8.56 -9.59 10.67
CA GLN A 55 8.39 -10.27 11.96
C GLN A 55 8.66 -11.78 11.83
N GLN A 56 8.18 -12.43 10.77
CA GLN A 56 8.48 -13.83 10.49
C GLN A 56 9.97 -14.07 10.17
N LYS A 57 10.62 -13.17 9.43
CA LYS A 57 12.03 -13.33 9.03
C LYS A 57 13.03 -13.03 10.14
N GLU A 58 12.71 -12.11 11.05
CA GLU A 58 13.64 -11.62 12.06
C GLU A 58 13.33 -12.13 13.47
N GLY A 59 12.13 -12.68 13.69
CA GLY A 59 11.71 -13.25 14.96
C GLY A 59 11.82 -12.25 16.11
N ALA A 60 12.51 -12.63 17.18
CA ALA A 60 12.67 -11.81 18.38
C ALA A 60 13.43 -10.49 18.18
N LYS A 61 14.16 -10.33 17.06
CA LYS A 61 14.87 -9.08 16.72
C LYS A 61 13.99 -8.06 16.00
N PHE A 62 12.77 -8.45 15.62
CA PHE A 62 11.87 -7.56 14.91
C PHE A 62 11.51 -6.36 15.77
N VAL A 63 11.83 -5.17 15.26
CA VAL A 63 11.30 -3.89 15.72
C VAL A 63 10.57 -3.27 14.54
N LYS A 64 9.43 -2.61 14.75
CA LYS A 64 8.71 -1.95 13.67
C LYS A 64 9.58 -0.86 13.02
N PRO A 65 9.79 -0.88 11.69
CA PRO A 65 10.57 0.16 11.02
C PRO A 65 9.94 1.56 11.19
N ARG A 66 10.79 2.59 11.25
CA ARG A 66 10.39 3.99 11.50
C ARG A 66 10.38 4.87 10.25
N SER A 67 10.98 4.40 9.16
CA SER A 67 11.04 5.12 7.90
C SER A 67 11.00 4.16 6.71
N ILE A 68 10.72 4.70 5.52
CA ILE A 68 10.73 3.91 4.29
C ILE A 68 12.14 3.37 3.97
N GLU A 69 13.19 4.09 4.35
CA GLU A 69 14.58 3.64 4.19
C GLU A 69 14.87 2.40 5.05
N GLU A 70 14.36 2.35 6.28
CA GLU A 70 14.47 1.16 7.14
C GLU A 70 13.70 -0.02 6.55
N TYR A 71 12.47 0.20 6.05
CA TYR A 71 11.71 -0.83 5.35
C TYR A 71 12.48 -1.35 4.13
N ARG A 72 12.98 -0.46 3.26
CA ARG A 72 13.73 -0.80 2.04
C ARG A 72 14.98 -1.62 2.37
N SER A 73 15.76 -1.16 3.35
CA SER A 73 16.99 -1.84 3.78
C SER A 73 16.71 -3.25 4.28
N ARG A 74 15.67 -3.44 5.09
CA ARG A 74 15.35 -4.75 5.69
C ARG A 74 14.68 -5.70 4.72
N VAL A 75 13.70 -5.23 3.94
CA VAL A 75 13.07 -6.03 2.89
C VAL A 75 14.11 -6.46 1.85
N GLY A 76 15.02 -5.56 1.45
CA GLY A 76 16.07 -5.85 0.47
C GLY A 76 17.04 -6.96 0.88
N LYS A 77 17.26 -7.17 2.19
CA LYS A 77 18.08 -8.28 2.71
C LYS A 77 17.42 -9.64 2.50
N HIS A 78 16.09 -9.68 2.37
CA HIS A 78 15.32 -10.93 2.32
C HIS A 78 14.71 -11.21 0.94
N SER A 79 14.32 -10.18 0.19
CA SER A 79 13.71 -10.36 -1.13
C SER A 79 13.83 -9.11 -1.98
N ARG A 80 14.61 -9.20 -3.07
CA ARG A 80 14.73 -8.12 -4.05
C ARG A 80 13.39 -7.82 -4.74
N LYS A 81 12.64 -8.86 -5.10
CA LYS A 81 11.32 -8.72 -5.72
C LYS A 81 10.34 -7.99 -4.82
N LEU A 82 10.33 -8.30 -3.51
CA LEU A 82 9.46 -7.62 -2.55
C LEU A 82 9.88 -6.17 -2.34
N LEU A 83 11.18 -5.88 -2.37
CA LEU A 83 11.70 -4.50 -2.33
C LEU A 83 11.21 -3.68 -3.53
N ASP A 84 11.27 -4.25 -4.73
CA ASP A 84 10.81 -3.55 -5.95
C ASP A 84 9.30 -3.26 -5.87
N LEU A 85 8.48 -4.19 -5.37
CA LEU A 85 7.04 -3.98 -5.14
C LEU A 85 6.76 -2.94 -4.06
N LEU A 86 7.52 -2.93 -2.96
CA LEU A 86 7.42 -1.90 -1.92
C LEU A 86 7.70 -0.51 -2.51
N ASN A 87 8.73 -0.38 -3.35
CA ASN A 87 9.06 0.89 -3.99
C ASN A 87 7.92 1.34 -4.91
N GLU A 88 7.39 0.46 -5.74
CA GLU A 88 6.26 0.79 -6.63
C GLU A 88 5.03 1.23 -5.83
N ALA A 89 4.69 0.52 -4.76
CA ALA A 89 3.58 0.89 -3.88
C ALA A 89 3.82 2.22 -3.17
N TYR A 90 5.05 2.48 -2.69
CA TYR A 90 5.40 3.76 -2.07
C TYR A 90 5.29 4.92 -3.07
N ASP A 91 5.87 4.78 -4.26
CA ASP A 91 5.87 5.84 -5.25
C ASP A 91 4.44 6.15 -5.74
N MET A 92 3.65 5.11 -6.04
CA MET A 92 2.31 5.28 -6.61
C MET A 92 1.24 5.62 -5.56
N LEU A 93 1.24 4.95 -4.41
CA LEU A 93 0.20 5.15 -3.39
C LEU A 93 0.57 6.23 -2.38
N HIS A 94 1.80 6.21 -1.85
CA HIS A 94 2.17 7.17 -0.81
C HIS A 94 2.51 8.55 -1.40
N LEU A 95 3.40 8.62 -2.38
CA LEU A 95 3.81 9.89 -2.97
C LEU A 95 2.76 10.42 -3.96
N VAL A 96 2.51 9.70 -5.05
CA VAL A 96 1.63 10.17 -6.12
C VAL A 96 0.16 10.24 -5.68
N GLY A 97 -0.33 9.20 -5.01
CA GLY A 97 -1.73 9.12 -4.58
C GLY A 97 -2.04 9.96 -3.35
N TYR A 98 -1.39 9.68 -2.22
CA TYR A 98 -1.69 10.31 -0.94
C TYR A 98 -1.10 11.72 -0.82
N TYR A 99 0.21 11.89 -1.03
CA TYR A 99 0.86 13.17 -0.81
C TYR A 99 0.53 14.20 -1.88
N HIS A 100 0.64 13.84 -3.16
CA HIS A 100 0.38 14.76 -4.28
C HIS A 100 -1.08 14.82 -4.73
N GLY A 101 -1.90 13.80 -4.44
CA GLY A 101 -3.31 13.82 -4.80
C GLY A 101 -3.58 13.72 -6.31
N THR A 102 -2.94 12.77 -7.00
CA THR A 102 -3.17 12.57 -8.44
C THR A 102 -4.63 12.30 -8.78
N THR A 103 -5.06 12.70 -9.97
CA THR A 103 -6.34 12.28 -10.56
C THR A 103 -6.20 11.05 -11.45
N SER A 104 -4.98 10.62 -11.78
CA SER A 104 -4.72 9.51 -12.72
C SER A 104 -5.21 8.16 -12.19
N VAL A 105 -6.21 7.57 -12.86
CA VAL A 105 -6.68 6.22 -12.55
C VAL A 105 -5.57 5.20 -12.73
N THR A 106 -4.78 5.32 -13.79
CA THR A 106 -3.71 4.38 -14.12
C THR A 106 -2.65 4.32 -13.02
N SER A 107 -2.24 5.47 -12.49
CA SER A 107 -1.23 5.55 -11.43
C SER A 107 -1.71 4.84 -10.16
N ILE A 108 -2.95 5.11 -9.73
CA ILE A 108 -3.54 4.46 -8.56
C ILE A 108 -3.71 2.95 -8.78
N GLN A 109 -4.16 2.53 -9.96
CA GLN A 109 -4.31 1.10 -10.29
C GLN A 109 -2.97 0.35 -10.29
N ASN A 110 -1.89 0.97 -10.75
CA ASN A 110 -0.55 0.36 -10.67
C ASN A 110 -0.12 0.19 -9.21
N GLY A 111 -0.30 1.22 -8.38
CA GLY A 111 -0.04 1.12 -6.94
C GLY A 111 -0.86 0.05 -6.24
N LEU A 112 -2.16 -0.08 -6.57
CA LEU A 112 -3.03 -1.12 -6.00
C LEU A 112 -2.61 -2.54 -6.42
N LYS A 113 -2.14 -2.73 -7.65
CA LYS A 113 -1.59 -4.02 -8.12
C LYS A 113 -0.29 -4.37 -7.39
N ALA A 114 0.58 -3.39 -7.16
CA ALA A 114 1.79 -3.59 -6.37
C ALA A 114 1.42 -3.99 -4.93
N ALA A 115 0.45 -3.31 -4.31
CA ALA A 115 -0.03 -3.62 -2.98
C ALA A 115 -0.62 -5.04 -2.87
N GLU A 116 -1.43 -5.46 -3.84
CA GLU A 116 -1.98 -6.82 -3.91
C GLU A 116 -0.88 -7.87 -3.99
N LYS A 117 0.11 -7.68 -4.87
CA LYS A 117 1.26 -8.59 -4.98
C LYS A 117 2.12 -8.64 -3.72
N VAL A 118 2.28 -7.52 -3.01
CA VAL A 118 2.95 -7.52 -1.69
C VAL A 118 2.21 -8.45 -0.75
N ILE A 119 0.90 -8.27 -0.61
CA ILE A 119 0.06 -9.07 0.29
C ILE A 119 0.14 -10.56 -0.09
N GLU A 120 0.00 -10.90 -1.36
CA GLU A 120 0.12 -12.28 -1.87
C GLU A 120 1.49 -12.92 -1.59
N MET A 121 2.57 -12.13 -1.50
CA MET A 121 3.91 -12.65 -1.25
C MET A 121 4.24 -12.81 0.24
N THR A 122 3.44 -12.23 1.13
CA THR A 122 3.76 -12.12 2.57
C THR A 122 2.78 -12.85 3.48
N GLU A 123 1.63 -13.27 2.94
CA GLU A 123 0.56 -13.98 3.65
C GLU A 123 0.40 -15.40 3.09
#